data_AF-K6U7F5-F1
#
_entry.id   AF-K6U7F5-F1
#
_cell.length_a   1.000
_cell.length_b   1.000
_cell.length_c   1.000
_cell.angle_alpha   90.00
_cell.angle_beta   90.00
_cell.angle_gamma   90.00
#
_symmetry.space_group_name_H-M   'P 1'
#
loop_
_entity.id
_entity.type
_entity.pdbx_description
1 polymer ?
#
loop_
_entity_poly.entity_id
_entity_poly.type
_entity_poly.pdbx_seq_one_letter_code
_entity_poly.pdbx_strand_id
1 'polypeptide(L)'
;MKRKKQGASLIAVVVVFMFIFTVSTAMLSMVASNYKARVAESKRVENLYASDSGLDVAYNIIGKTFDGATKYAKLKVEKLQSLTKDSSDDGTSIYNQDYIYIQKDINFFEDDIKDLENASKDLDDWNSAHSSNQKTQSDIESIIAKDKALIKEDENMQETLCNEEFKRAFKNFIKAHTYTAGDPEYDKDDDDNQDRLGTSEEAPNELENLIAYNKYISDVSDINTFTKENIEFNISNKNNEPPKLDATVTENPIAGTSYPTTGISTSNNHQHDVSFTVYGDQYFDIAVKSTFYTENVNGNETNQRQLQATYRMLVPNYKDIYFQNSNGNLNEYLATKDRALTIFGNMNVNNANGLSVTGDIFVQGSDNSTSIESDRVYGKYFGGITLNNSGGVNFANNVITRGTFNIQNTTTPAGVTATTNVKNLYARNIYIGKIDNSDGVLASGVTSLNITNEAIINNDLALNADNATITLEDLYGINDENINDKAQSSSSIIVNGNNNSFINITGSAYLMGTAHIATAGDYQTAESGAIKGNYIAYSIPLTDDQKINMALLEQNSLYMIIHCSY
;
A
#
# COMPACT_ATOMS: atom_id res chain seq x y z
N MET A 1 -74.84 46.07 15.93
CA MET A 1 -73.39 46.40 15.93
C MET A 1 -72.56 45.12 16.03
N LYS A 2 -71.86 44.71 14.96
CA LYS A 2 -70.93 43.57 14.97
C LYS A 2 -69.59 44.02 15.59
N ARG A 3 -69.21 43.50 16.76
CA ARG A 3 -67.87 43.72 17.35
C ARG A 3 -66.81 43.03 16.48
N LYS A 4 -65.92 43.80 15.84
CA LYS A 4 -64.78 43.27 15.07
C LYS A 4 -63.79 42.59 16.05
N LYS A 5 -63.56 41.29 15.89
CA LYS A 5 -62.56 40.51 16.67
C LYS A 5 -61.14 40.81 16.16
N GLN A 6 -60.56 41.95 16.54
CA GLN A 6 -59.23 42.38 16.07
C GLN A 6 -58.04 41.59 16.66
N GLY A 7 -58.25 40.70 17.64
CA GLY A 7 -57.18 39.85 18.21
C GLY A 7 -57.03 38.45 17.60
N ALA A 8 -58.05 37.95 16.88
CA ALA A 8 -58.03 36.58 16.35
C ALA A 8 -57.02 36.39 15.21
N SER A 9 -56.76 37.44 14.43
CA SER A 9 -55.77 37.40 13.34
C SER A 9 -54.33 37.32 13.87
N LEU A 10 -54.02 38.01 14.97
CA LEU A 10 -52.68 37.97 15.58
C LEU A 10 -52.40 36.59 16.18
N ILE A 11 -53.37 35.99 16.86
CA ILE A 11 -53.26 34.64 17.42
C ILE A 11 -53.04 33.61 16.29
N ALA A 12 -53.78 33.72 15.18
CA ALA A 12 -53.58 32.85 14.02
C ALA A 12 -52.17 32.96 13.43
N VAL A 13 -51.64 34.18 13.30
CA VAL A 13 -50.27 34.41 12.81
C VAL A 13 -49.24 33.79 13.75
N VAL A 14 -49.37 34.00 15.07
CA VAL A 14 -48.45 33.42 16.06
C VAL A 14 -48.48 31.89 16.03
N VAL A 15 -49.66 31.28 15.91
CA VAL A 15 -49.79 29.81 15.79
C VAL A 15 -49.11 29.31 14.51
N VAL A 16 -49.33 29.97 13.36
CA VAL A 16 -48.66 29.61 12.10
C VAL A 16 -47.14 29.72 12.22
N PHE A 17 -46.62 30.79 12.83
CA PHE A 17 -45.18 30.95 13.07
C PHE A 17 -44.62 29.88 14.02
N MET A 18 -45.34 29.50 15.08
CA MET A 18 -44.93 28.40 15.97
C MET A 18 -44.84 27.07 15.22
N PHE A 19 -45.79 26.78 14.34
CA PHE A 19 -45.74 25.58 13.49
C PHE A 19 -44.54 25.61 12.54
N ILE A 20 -44.33 26.73 11.85
CA ILE A 20 -43.18 26.88 10.94
C ILE A 20 -41.87 26.73 11.70
N PHE A 21 -41.70 27.38 12.86
CA PHE A 21 -40.49 27.25 13.67
C PHE A 21 -40.25 25.81 14.12
N THR A 22 -41.29 25.13 14.62
CA THR A 22 -41.17 23.75 15.11
C THR A 22 -40.76 22.80 13.98
N VAL A 23 -41.38 22.93 12.80
CA VAL A 23 -41.05 22.10 11.63
C VAL A 23 -39.65 22.42 11.11
N SER A 24 -39.29 23.70 11.00
CA SER A 24 -37.95 24.13 10.57
C SER A 24 -36.85 23.65 11.51
N THR A 25 -37.05 23.74 12.83
CA THR A 25 -36.09 23.23 13.83
C THR A 25 -36.00 21.71 13.82
N ALA A 26 -37.11 21.00 13.61
CA ALA A 26 -37.11 19.54 13.47
C ALA A 26 -36.34 19.09 12.22
N MET A 27 -36.56 19.75 11.07
CA MET A 27 -35.81 19.51 9.84
C MET A 27 -34.32 19.79 10.02
N LEU A 28 -33.94 20.93 10.61
CA LEU A 28 -32.54 21.26 10.88
C LEU A 28 -31.87 20.25 11.81
N SER A 29 -32.59 19.80 12.85
CA SER A 29 -32.09 18.78 13.78
C SER A 29 -31.87 17.42 13.10
N MET A 30 -32.76 17.03 12.20
CA MET A 30 -32.61 15.80 11.41
C MET A 30 -31.42 15.89 10.45
N VAL A 31 -31.24 17.03 9.77
CA VAL A 31 -30.08 17.27 8.89
C VAL A 31 -28.78 17.23 9.70
N ALA A 32 -28.71 17.92 10.83
CA ALA A 32 -27.53 17.92 11.70
C ALA A 32 -27.22 16.53 12.28
N SER A 33 -28.26 15.75 12.62
CA SER A 33 -28.09 14.37 13.10
C SER A 33 -27.59 13.43 12.00
N ASN A 34 -28.17 13.51 10.81
CA ASN A 34 -27.75 12.69 9.66
C ASN A 34 -26.32 13.02 9.23
N TYR A 35 -25.96 14.30 9.26
CA TYR A 35 -24.60 14.77 9.02
C TYR A 35 -23.61 14.18 10.03
N LYS A 36 -23.87 14.31 11.34
CA LYS A 36 -23.04 13.68 12.39
C LYS A 36 -22.91 12.16 12.22
N ALA A 37 -23.98 11.49 11.84
CA ALA A 37 -23.97 10.05 11.59
C ALA A 37 -23.08 9.69 10.39
N ARG A 38 -23.15 10.45 9.29
CA ARG A 38 -22.29 10.27 8.11
C ARG A 38 -20.81 10.52 8.41
N VAL A 39 -20.49 11.55 9.18
CA VAL A 39 -19.11 11.83 9.63
C VAL A 39 -18.57 10.69 10.46
N ALA A 40 -19.37 10.20 11.43
CA ALA A 40 -18.98 9.07 12.26
C ALA A 40 -18.74 7.81 11.42
N GLU A 41 -19.59 7.56 10.42
CA GLU A 41 -19.45 6.43 9.49
C GLU A 41 -18.20 6.56 8.62
N SER A 42 -17.95 7.75 8.05
CA SER A 42 -16.76 8.03 7.24
C SER A 42 -15.47 7.80 8.02
N LYS A 43 -15.36 8.37 9.24
CA LYS A 43 -14.21 8.15 10.14
C LYS A 43 -14.02 6.67 10.49
N ARG A 44 -15.12 5.94 10.66
CA ARG A 44 -15.08 4.49 10.92
C ARG A 44 -14.50 3.72 9.72
N VAL A 45 -14.84 4.10 8.49
CA VAL A 45 -14.36 3.46 7.26
C VAL A 45 -12.90 3.82 7.02
N GLU A 46 -12.52 5.08 7.22
CA GLU A 46 -11.13 5.54 7.20
C GLU A 46 -10.26 4.75 8.18
N ASN A 47 -10.68 4.65 9.45
CA ASN A 47 -9.93 3.92 10.46
C ASN A 47 -9.82 2.42 10.15
N LEU A 48 -10.82 1.85 9.47
CA LEU A 48 -10.81 0.46 9.02
C LEU A 48 -9.73 0.26 7.94
N TYR A 49 -9.72 1.09 6.90
CA TYR A 49 -8.71 1.02 5.84
C TYR A 49 -7.29 1.32 6.33
N ALA A 50 -7.14 2.23 7.28
CA ALA A 50 -5.85 2.50 7.91
C ALA A 50 -5.36 1.29 8.74
N SER A 51 -6.25 0.64 9.49
CA SER A 51 -5.92 -0.61 10.19
C SER A 51 -5.55 -1.72 9.22
N ASP A 52 -6.27 -1.86 8.11
CA ASP A 52 -6.01 -2.86 7.07
C ASP A 52 -4.64 -2.64 6.40
N SER A 53 -4.33 -1.38 6.08
CA SER A 53 -3.01 -0.98 5.56
C SER A 53 -1.87 -1.32 6.53
N GLY A 54 -2.11 -1.27 7.84
CA GLY A 54 -1.14 -1.73 8.85
C GLY A 54 -0.83 -3.23 8.75
N LEU A 55 -1.82 -4.06 8.42
CA LEU A 55 -1.61 -5.49 8.21
C LEU A 55 -0.81 -5.77 6.93
N ASP A 56 -1.03 -5.00 5.86
CA ASP A 56 -0.24 -5.10 4.64
C ASP A 56 1.24 -4.75 4.88
N VAL A 57 1.49 -3.71 5.68
CA VAL A 57 2.86 -3.37 6.09
C VAL A 57 3.48 -4.47 6.94
N ALA A 58 2.74 -5.03 7.89
CA ALA A 58 3.22 -6.15 8.70
C ALA A 58 3.61 -7.36 7.83
N TYR A 59 2.82 -7.67 6.80
CA TYR A 59 3.16 -8.73 5.84
C TYR A 59 4.49 -8.47 5.11
N ASN A 60 4.74 -7.23 4.69
CA ASN A 60 6.00 -6.86 4.05
C ASN A 60 7.19 -6.97 5.03
N ILE A 61 7.01 -6.56 6.29
CA ILE A 61 8.01 -6.76 7.35
C ILE A 61 8.31 -8.24 7.52
N ILE A 62 7.29 -9.10 7.60
CA ILE A 62 7.45 -10.56 7.72
C ILE A 62 8.27 -11.11 6.54
N GLY A 63 7.95 -10.71 5.30
CA GLY A 63 8.68 -11.14 4.11
C GLY A 63 10.15 -10.69 4.11
N LYS A 64 10.43 -9.43 4.46
CA LYS A 64 11.81 -8.92 4.54
C LYS A 64 12.62 -9.56 5.66
N THR A 65 12.00 -9.83 6.80
CA THR A 65 12.63 -10.53 7.91
C THR A 65 12.90 -11.99 7.55
N PHE A 66 12.02 -12.64 6.79
CA PHE A 66 12.27 -13.99 6.24
C PHE A 66 13.52 -14.00 5.36
N ASP A 67 13.63 -13.06 4.39
CA ASP A 67 14.81 -12.96 3.53
C ASP A 67 16.09 -12.73 4.35
N GLY A 68 16.02 -11.86 5.37
CA GLY A 68 17.12 -11.61 6.30
C GLY A 68 17.53 -12.86 7.08
N ALA A 69 16.56 -13.59 7.64
CA ALA A 69 16.77 -14.82 8.37
C ALA A 69 17.42 -15.91 7.50
N THR A 70 16.97 -16.05 6.25
CA THR A 70 17.56 -16.98 5.28
C THR A 70 19.01 -16.63 4.94
N LYS A 71 19.31 -15.34 4.71
CA LYS A 71 20.70 -14.88 4.47
C LYS A 71 21.59 -15.14 5.68
N TYR A 72 21.12 -14.81 6.87
CA TYR A 72 21.86 -15.04 8.12
C TYR A 72 22.16 -16.52 8.35
N ALA A 73 21.14 -17.37 8.23
CA ALA A 73 21.29 -18.80 8.40
C ALA A 73 22.26 -19.42 7.38
N LYS A 74 22.25 -18.93 6.13
CA LYS A 74 23.26 -19.31 5.13
C LYS A 74 24.67 -18.95 5.59
N LEU A 75 24.90 -17.73 6.07
CA LEU A 75 26.23 -17.28 6.51
C LEU A 75 26.75 -18.13 7.68
N LYS A 76 25.87 -18.55 8.61
CA LYS A 76 26.22 -19.48 9.68
C LYS A 76 26.61 -20.87 9.14
N VAL A 77 25.91 -21.39 8.13
CA VAL A 77 26.30 -22.64 7.46
C VAL A 77 27.62 -22.51 6.70
N GLU A 78 27.83 -21.42 5.96
CA GLU A 78 29.09 -21.18 5.23
C GLU A 78 30.28 -21.09 6.19
N LYS A 79 30.06 -20.50 7.37
CA LYS A 79 31.03 -20.47 8.45
C LYS A 79 31.31 -21.88 8.99
N LEU A 80 30.28 -22.69 9.22
CA LEU A 80 30.43 -24.10 9.62
C LEU A 80 31.22 -24.90 8.58
N GLN A 81 30.89 -24.73 7.29
CA GLN A 81 31.57 -25.40 6.17
C GLN A 81 33.02 -24.95 5.98
N SER A 82 33.39 -23.77 6.49
CA SER A 82 34.78 -23.30 6.45
C SER A 82 35.70 -24.01 7.45
N LEU A 83 35.14 -24.76 8.42
CA LEU A 83 35.90 -25.53 9.37
C LEU A 83 36.57 -26.74 8.71
N THR A 84 37.80 -27.00 9.11
CA THR A 84 38.63 -28.12 8.66
C THR A 84 38.97 -29.07 9.81
N LYS A 85 39.61 -30.21 9.52
CA LYS A 85 40.07 -31.16 10.55
C LYS A 85 41.00 -30.55 11.62
N ASP A 86 41.71 -29.49 11.27
CA ASP A 86 42.68 -28.80 12.12
C ASP A 86 42.07 -27.57 12.82
N SER A 87 40.80 -27.28 12.55
CA SER A 87 40.10 -26.16 13.17
C SER A 87 39.81 -26.44 14.64
N SER A 88 39.78 -25.38 15.45
CA SER A 88 39.28 -25.41 16.83
C SER A 88 37.86 -24.85 16.87
N ASP A 89 37.03 -25.37 17.77
CA ASP A 89 35.71 -24.79 18.02
C ASP A 89 35.82 -23.32 18.48
N ASP A 90 35.29 -22.41 17.66
CA ASP A 90 35.24 -20.97 17.94
C ASP A 90 33.96 -20.54 18.68
N GLY A 91 33.03 -21.47 18.95
CA GLY A 91 31.77 -21.23 19.64
C GLY A 91 30.67 -20.57 18.80
N THR A 92 30.90 -20.33 17.51
CA THR A 92 29.90 -19.65 16.65
C THR A 92 28.67 -20.51 16.33
N SER A 93 28.79 -21.84 16.48
CA SER A 93 27.70 -22.81 16.45
C SER A 93 27.98 -23.95 17.43
N ILE A 94 26.91 -24.50 18.01
CA ILE A 94 26.93 -25.71 18.83
C ILE A 94 27.37 -26.97 18.04
N TYR A 95 27.33 -26.92 16.71
CA TYR A 95 27.66 -28.03 15.82
C TYR A 95 29.09 -27.97 15.31
N ASN A 96 29.87 -26.95 15.69
CA ASN A 96 31.25 -26.79 15.26
C ASN A 96 32.11 -28.02 15.55
N GLN A 97 32.06 -28.51 16.79
CA GLN A 97 32.89 -29.66 17.21
C GLN A 97 32.45 -30.95 16.50
N ASP A 98 31.13 -31.13 16.33
CA ASP A 98 30.55 -32.26 15.59
C ASP A 98 31.02 -32.25 14.13
N TYR A 99 30.98 -31.09 13.47
CA TYR A 99 31.45 -30.92 12.09
C TYR A 99 32.95 -31.20 11.95
N ILE A 100 33.77 -30.72 12.89
CA ILE A 100 35.22 -30.99 12.92
C ILE A 100 35.49 -32.49 13.08
N TYR A 101 34.73 -33.21 13.91
CA TYR A 101 34.90 -34.65 14.07
C TYR A 101 34.54 -35.43 12.82
N ILE A 102 33.45 -35.08 12.14
CA ILE A 102 33.10 -35.69 10.86
C ILE A 102 34.21 -35.41 9.83
N GLN A 103 34.77 -34.19 9.81
CA GLN A 103 35.88 -33.86 8.91
C GLN A 103 37.15 -34.65 9.21
N LYS A 104 37.46 -34.91 10.48
CA LYS A 104 38.58 -35.77 10.89
C LYS A 104 38.38 -37.21 10.42
N ASP A 105 37.15 -37.71 10.52
CA ASP A 105 36.79 -39.07 10.11
C ASP A 105 36.97 -39.26 8.60
N ILE A 106 36.42 -38.34 7.80
CA ILE A 106 36.61 -38.31 6.34
C ILE A 106 38.10 -38.31 5.97
N ASN A 107 38.88 -37.41 6.57
CA ASN A 107 40.31 -37.30 6.30
C ASN A 107 41.07 -38.60 6.66
N PHE A 108 40.69 -39.26 7.74
CA PHE A 108 41.30 -40.53 8.15
C PHE A 108 41.09 -41.59 7.07
N PHE A 109 39.86 -41.75 6.58
CA PHE A 109 39.55 -42.72 5.53
C PHE A 109 40.18 -42.36 4.18
N GLU A 110 40.26 -41.06 3.84
CA GLU A 110 40.97 -40.62 2.62
C GLU A 110 42.46 -40.95 2.67
N ASP A 111 43.11 -40.75 3.83
CA ASP A 111 44.52 -41.09 4.04
C ASP A 111 44.72 -42.62 4.00
N ASP A 112 43.84 -43.41 4.63
CA ASP A 112 43.91 -44.89 4.58
C ASP A 112 43.71 -45.45 3.16
N ILE A 113 42.73 -44.92 2.40
CA ILE A 113 42.53 -45.29 0.99
C ILE A 113 43.80 -45.00 0.18
N LYS A 114 44.42 -43.84 0.37
CA LYS A 114 45.63 -43.47 -0.36
C LYS A 114 46.81 -44.40 -0.02
N ASP A 115 46.97 -44.76 1.24
CA ASP A 115 48.00 -45.70 1.68
C ASP A 115 47.75 -47.11 1.12
N LEU A 116 46.49 -47.55 1.08
CA LEU A 116 46.07 -48.82 0.48
C LEU A 116 46.25 -48.86 -1.04
N GLU A 117 45.95 -47.77 -1.75
CA GLU A 117 46.19 -47.63 -3.19
C GLU A 117 47.68 -47.68 -3.52
N ASN A 118 48.52 -47.05 -2.68
CA ASN A 118 49.98 -47.15 -2.79
C ASN A 118 50.47 -48.58 -2.54
N ALA A 119 49.94 -49.25 -1.51
CA ALA A 119 50.28 -50.66 -1.21
C ALA A 119 49.84 -51.62 -2.32
N SER A 120 48.69 -51.38 -2.97
CA SER A 120 48.20 -52.19 -4.09
C SER A 120 49.12 -52.12 -5.31
N LYS A 121 49.78 -50.98 -5.54
CA LYS A 121 50.66 -50.77 -6.69
C LYS A 121 51.91 -51.67 -6.68
N ASP A 122 52.49 -51.89 -5.50
CA ASP A 122 53.71 -52.68 -5.27
C ASP A 122 53.46 -53.77 -4.21
N LEU A 123 52.40 -54.56 -4.40
CA LEU A 123 51.87 -55.51 -3.40
C LEU A 123 52.88 -56.56 -2.93
N ASP A 124 53.73 -57.06 -3.83
CA ASP A 124 54.74 -58.07 -3.50
C ASP A 124 55.83 -57.52 -2.57
N ASP A 125 56.28 -56.28 -2.80
CA ASP A 125 57.25 -55.59 -1.95
C ASP A 125 56.64 -55.25 -0.59
N TRP A 126 55.39 -54.79 -0.58
CA TRP A 126 54.65 -54.52 0.66
C TRP A 126 54.47 -55.79 1.52
N ASN A 127 54.05 -56.90 0.90
CA ASN A 127 53.89 -58.20 1.59
C ASN A 127 55.22 -58.78 2.07
N SER A 128 56.32 -58.49 1.37
CA SER A 128 57.67 -58.86 1.78
C SER A 128 58.13 -58.07 3.01
N ALA A 129 57.79 -56.78 3.09
CA ALA A 129 58.05 -55.94 4.25
C ALA A 129 57.13 -56.26 5.46
N HIS A 130 55.93 -56.80 5.21
CA HIS A 130 54.90 -57.09 6.23
C HIS A 130 54.52 -58.58 6.27
N SER A 131 55.52 -59.45 6.39
CA SER A 131 55.36 -60.91 6.36
C SER A 131 54.36 -61.50 7.37
N SER A 132 54.03 -60.79 8.45
CA SER A 132 53.04 -61.20 9.47
C SER A 132 51.60 -60.79 9.15
N ASN A 133 51.35 -59.97 8.11
CA ASN A 133 50.02 -59.44 7.79
C ASN A 133 49.85 -59.26 6.27
N GLN A 134 50.07 -60.34 5.52
CA GLN A 134 49.95 -60.32 4.06
C GLN A 134 48.52 -60.03 3.62
N LYS A 135 48.36 -59.19 2.61
CA LYS A 135 47.06 -58.83 2.00
C LYS A 135 47.00 -59.33 0.56
N THR A 136 45.82 -59.75 0.14
CA THR A 136 45.53 -59.97 -1.28
C THR A 136 44.99 -58.69 -1.92
N GLN A 137 45.06 -58.61 -3.25
CA GLN A 137 44.44 -57.50 -4.01
C GLN A 137 42.94 -57.38 -3.70
N SER A 138 42.25 -58.51 -3.57
CA SER A 138 40.83 -58.54 -3.21
C SER A 138 40.56 -58.01 -1.79
N ASP A 139 41.47 -58.23 -0.84
CA ASP A 139 41.33 -57.69 0.52
C ASP A 139 41.48 -56.17 0.51
N ILE A 140 42.45 -55.64 -0.24
CA ILE A 140 42.67 -54.20 -0.38
C ILE A 140 41.45 -53.53 -1.04
N GLU A 141 40.97 -54.08 -2.15
CA GLU A 141 39.79 -53.56 -2.85
C GLU A 141 38.53 -53.57 -1.96
N SER A 142 38.36 -54.61 -1.13
CA SER A 142 37.25 -54.69 -0.19
C SER A 142 37.34 -53.65 0.93
N ILE A 143 38.54 -53.33 1.42
CA ILE A 143 38.74 -52.31 2.47
C ILE A 143 38.48 -50.92 1.88
N ILE A 144 39.08 -50.61 0.73
CA ILE A 144 38.83 -49.33 0.02
C ILE A 144 37.34 -49.12 -0.25
N ALA A 145 36.62 -50.17 -0.65
CA ALA A 145 35.18 -50.07 -0.88
C ALA A 145 34.38 -49.77 0.42
N LYS A 146 34.83 -50.31 1.56
CA LYS A 146 34.24 -50.04 2.88
C LYS A 146 34.52 -48.59 3.31
N ASP A 147 35.75 -48.12 3.18
CA ASP A 147 36.13 -46.76 3.58
C ASP A 147 35.41 -45.72 2.72
N LYS A 148 35.29 -45.95 1.41
CA LYS A 148 34.47 -45.11 0.52
C LYS A 148 32.99 -45.08 0.92
N ALA A 149 32.45 -46.16 1.47
CA ALA A 149 31.08 -46.19 1.97
C ALA A 149 30.92 -45.37 3.25
N LEU A 150 31.92 -45.43 4.16
CA LEU A 150 31.95 -44.64 5.39
C LEU A 150 32.11 -43.14 5.09
N ILE A 151 33.03 -42.76 4.18
CA ILE A 151 33.16 -41.36 3.71
C ILE A 151 31.81 -40.85 3.19
N LYS A 152 31.09 -41.64 2.40
CA LYS A 152 29.78 -41.23 1.88
C LYS A 152 28.74 -41.07 2.99
N GLU A 153 28.78 -41.90 4.03
CA GLU A 153 27.92 -41.76 5.21
C GLU A 153 28.23 -40.45 5.96
N ASP A 154 29.51 -40.16 6.17
CA ASP A 154 30.01 -38.93 6.80
C ASP A 154 29.63 -37.67 6.00
N GLU A 155 29.79 -37.69 4.68
CA GLU A 155 29.39 -36.59 3.78
C GLU A 155 27.87 -36.32 3.89
N ASN A 156 27.03 -37.37 3.87
CA ASN A 156 25.59 -37.21 4.07
C ASN A 156 25.28 -36.66 5.48
N MET A 157 26.07 -37.04 6.48
CA MET A 157 25.93 -36.53 7.84
C MET A 157 26.31 -35.04 7.92
N GLN A 158 27.36 -34.59 7.24
CA GLN A 158 27.71 -33.17 7.12
C GLN A 158 26.58 -32.37 6.48
N GLU A 159 25.99 -32.87 5.39
CA GLU A 159 24.84 -32.21 4.74
C GLU A 159 23.65 -32.09 5.69
N THR A 160 23.36 -33.14 6.46
CA THR A 160 22.27 -33.14 7.44
C THR A 160 22.55 -32.15 8.58
N LEU A 161 23.77 -32.14 9.10
CA LEU A 161 24.20 -31.22 10.14
C LEU A 161 24.13 -29.75 9.68
N CYS A 162 24.56 -29.46 8.45
CA CYS A 162 24.44 -28.13 7.85
C CYS A 162 22.98 -27.68 7.74
N ASN A 163 22.07 -28.60 7.40
CA ASN A 163 20.64 -28.29 7.34
C ASN A 163 20.06 -27.95 8.72
N GLU A 164 20.48 -28.67 9.75
CA GLU A 164 20.02 -28.40 11.12
C GLU A 164 20.62 -27.09 11.68
N GLU A 165 21.88 -26.78 11.38
CA GLU A 165 22.46 -25.45 11.69
C GLU A 165 21.69 -24.34 10.98
N PHE A 166 21.32 -24.54 9.71
CA PHE A 166 20.51 -23.58 8.96
C PHE A 166 19.17 -23.33 9.67
N LYS A 167 18.42 -24.39 9.99
CA LYS A 167 17.12 -24.28 10.66
C LYS A 167 17.26 -23.59 12.02
N ARG A 168 18.26 -23.97 12.82
CA ARG A 168 18.55 -23.37 14.12
C ARG A 168 18.80 -21.87 13.99
N ALA A 169 19.73 -21.48 13.12
CA ALA A 169 20.07 -20.07 12.89
C ALA A 169 18.88 -19.27 12.34
N PHE A 170 18.09 -19.85 11.43
CA PHE A 170 16.88 -19.22 10.89
C PHE A 170 15.86 -18.96 12.00
N LYS A 171 15.57 -19.97 12.84
CA LYS A 171 14.62 -19.84 13.94
C LYS A 171 15.06 -18.79 14.96
N ASN A 172 16.33 -18.84 15.37
CA ASN A 172 16.92 -17.88 16.29
C ASN A 172 16.88 -16.45 15.75
N PHE A 173 16.95 -16.26 14.43
CA PHE A 173 16.78 -14.94 13.83
C PHE A 173 15.33 -14.41 13.94
N ILE A 174 14.34 -15.29 13.73
CA ILE A 174 12.90 -14.94 13.77
C ILE A 174 12.42 -14.67 15.19
N LYS A 175 12.72 -15.58 16.12
CA LYS A 175 12.33 -15.51 17.52
C LYS A 175 13.42 -16.12 18.38
N ALA A 176 13.78 -15.43 19.46
CA ALA A 176 14.71 -15.94 20.45
C ALA A 176 14.23 -17.31 20.94
N HIS A 177 14.96 -18.37 20.61
CA HIS A 177 14.67 -19.66 21.19
C HIS A 177 15.00 -19.59 22.68
N THR A 178 13.99 -19.83 23.52
CA THR A 178 14.22 -19.91 24.96
C THR A 178 14.52 -21.36 25.28
N TYR A 179 15.81 -21.67 25.39
CA TYR A 179 16.26 -23.01 25.75
C TYR A 179 15.69 -23.41 27.12
N THR A 180 15.00 -24.54 27.18
CA THR A 180 14.41 -25.07 28.43
C THR A 180 14.97 -26.45 28.73
N ALA A 181 15.04 -26.81 30.02
CA ALA A 181 15.54 -28.11 30.45
C ALA A 181 14.73 -29.26 29.80
N GLY A 182 15.42 -30.11 29.02
CA GLY A 182 14.83 -31.19 28.21
C GLY A 182 14.88 -30.97 26.70
N ASP A 183 15.34 -29.81 26.23
CA ASP A 183 15.72 -29.59 24.83
C ASP A 183 17.04 -30.32 24.54
N PRO A 184 17.17 -31.13 23.47
CA PRO A 184 18.44 -31.76 23.08
C PRO A 184 19.58 -30.75 22.87
N GLU A 185 19.25 -29.50 22.60
CA GLU A 185 20.17 -28.39 22.40
C GLU A 185 20.61 -27.73 23.73
N TYR A 186 19.90 -27.99 24.84
CA TYR A 186 20.20 -27.51 26.20
C TYR A 186 21.33 -28.32 26.89
N ASP A 187 21.45 -29.61 26.60
CA ASP A 187 22.46 -30.51 27.22
C ASP A 187 23.86 -30.44 26.56
N LYS A 188 24.02 -29.69 25.45
CA LYS A 188 25.34 -29.45 24.82
C LYS A 188 26.05 -28.19 25.35
N ASP A 189 25.40 -27.43 26.23
CA ASP A 189 26.02 -26.32 26.96
C ASP A 189 26.72 -26.87 28.22
N ASP A 190 28.05 -26.84 28.22
CA ASP A 190 28.87 -27.14 29.39
C ASP A 190 28.49 -26.20 30.56
N ASP A 191 28.36 -26.77 31.76
CA ASP A 191 27.78 -26.23 33.02
C ASP A 191 28.35 -24.86 33.51
N ASP A 192 29.37 -24.31 32.84
CA ASP A 192 30.03 -23.04 33.16
C ASP A 192 29.81 -21.92 32.11
N ASN A 193 29.07 -22.16 31.02
CA ASN A 193 28.99 -21.25 29.88
C ASN A 193 27.58 -20.74 29.54
N GLN A 194 26.81 -20.35 30.57
CA GLN A 194 25.59 -19.54 30.40
C GLN A 194 25.83 -18.24 29.59
N ASP A 195 27.08 -17.85 29.38
CA ASP A 195 27.49 -16.70 28.58
C ASP A 195 27.47 -16.95 27.06
N ARG A 196 27.64 -18.19 26.57
CA ARG A 196 27.77 -18.45 25.12
C ARG A 196 26.48 -18.31 24.31
N LEU A 197 25.33 -18.42 24.97
CA LEU A 197 24.00 -18.15 24.41
C LEU A 197 23.28 -16.99 25.12
N GLY A 198 23.94 -16.38 26.11
CA GLY A 198 23.36 -15.40 27.03
C GLY A 198 24.07 -14.04 27.12
N THR A 199 25.29 -13.88 26.59
CA THR A 199 25.95 -12.56 26.55
C THR A 199 26.39 -12.15 25.15
N SER A 200 25.70 -11.13 24.65
CA SER A 200 26.15 -10.21 23.60
C SER A 200 26.22 -10.65 22.13
N GLU A 201 25.86 -11.88 21.75
CA GLU A 201 25.56 -12.13 20.33
C GLU A 201 24.12 -11.67 20.03
N GLU A 202 24.03 -10.49 19.38
CA GLU A 202 22.80 -9.91 18.83
C GLU A 202 22.20 -10.84 17.74
N ALA A 203 21.68 -12.02 18.11
CA ALA A 203 20.64 -12.62 17.31
C ALA A 203 19.49 -11.61 17.28
N PRO A 204 19.06 -11.10 16.10
CA PRO A 204 18.22 -9.91 16.06
C PRO A 204 16.93 -10.10 16.87
N ASN A 205 16.36 -11.30 16.98
CA ASN A 205 15.21 -11.55 17.88
C ASN A 205 14.07 -10.55 17.69
N GLU A 206 13.86 -10.10 16.46
CA GLU A 206 13.08 -8.89 16.25
C GLU A 206 11.79 -9.10 15.48
N LEU A 207 11.28 -10.29 15.10
CA LEU A 207 10.08 -10.25 14.23
C LEU A 207 8.91 -9.51 14.91
N GLU A 208 8.67 -9.77 16.19
CA GLU A 208 7.67 -9.03 16.98
C GLU A 208 8.02 -7.54 17.10
N ASN A 209 9.29 -7.22 17.41
CA ASN A 209 9.75 -5.84 17.59
C ASN A 209 9.79 -5.03 16.29
N LEU A 210 10.24 -5.60 15.17
CA LEU A 210 10.24 -5.01 13.83
C LEU A 210 8.81 -4.65 13.43
N ILE A 211 7.86 -5.55 13.67
CA ILE A 211 6.44 -5.26 13.45
C ILE A 211 5.99 -4.12 14.37
N ALA A 212 6.26 -4.19 15.68
CA ALA A 212 5.83 -3.18 16.65
C ALA A 212 6.43 -1.78 16.40
N TYR A 213 7.66 -1.71 15.89
CA TYR A 213 8.39 -0.48 15.61
C TYR A 213 8.36 -0.07 14.13
N ASN A 214 7.58 -0.75 13.29
CA ASN A 214 7.47 -0.47 11.85
C ASN A 214 8.83 -0.44 11.14
N LYS A 215 9.68 -1.43 11.42
CA LYS A 215 11.02 -1.58 10.85
C LYS A 215 11.13 -2.87 10.06
N TYR A 216 12.09 -2.93 9.14
CA TYR A 216 12.42 -4.15 8.42
C TYR A 216 13.93 -4.30 8.24
N ILE A 217 14.39 -5.53 7.99
CA ILE A 217 15.78 -5.83 7.66
C ILE A 217 16.01 -5.47 6.19
N SER A 218 16.84 -4.46 5.93
CA SER A 218 17.19 -4.06 4.56
C SER A 218 18.42 -4.80 4.04
N ASP A 219 19.38 -5.12 4.92
CA ASP A 219 20.57 -5.87 4.54
C ASP A 219 21.15 -6.72 5.68
N VAL A 220 21.80 -7.82 5.29
CA VAL A 220 22.54 -8.75 6.16
C VAL A 220 23.92 -8.95 5.52
N SER A 221 24.92 -8.23 6.02
CA SER A 221 26.26 -8.21 5.42
C SER A 221 27.16 -9.33 5.95
N ASP A 222 27.04 -9.66 7.23
CA ASP A 222 27.75 -10.75 7.90
C ASP A 222 26.94 -11.29 9.10
N ILE A 223 27.50 -12.26 9.83
CA ILE A 223 26.85 -12.90 10.98
C ILE A 223 26.63 -11.97 12.19
N ASN A 224 27.25 -10.79 12.22
CA ASN A 224 27.20 -9.86 13.34
C ASN A 224 26.59 -8.50 12.97
N THR A 225 26.33 -8.24 11.69
CA THR A 225 25.97 -6.91 11.18
C THR A 225 24.70 -6.95 10.35
N PHE A 226 23.68 -6.20 10.81
CA PHE A 226 22.36 -6.12 10.18
C PHE A 226 21.92 -4.66 10.02
N THR A 227 21.36 -4.31 8.88
CA THR A 227 20.80 -2.96 8.66
C THR A 227 19.29 -2.99 8.79
N LYS A 228 18.75 -2.07 9.60
CA LYS A 228 17.32 -1.90 9.86
C LYS A 228 16.86 -0.56 9.27
N GLU A 229 15.75 -0.56 8.55
CA GLU A 229 15.13 0.65 8.01
C GLU A 229 13.70 0.82 8.52
N ASN A 230 13.26 2.09 8.64
CA ASN A 230 11.89 2.41 9.05
C ASN A 230 10.96 2.39 7.84
N ILE A 231 9.71 2.00 8.08
CA ILE A 231 8.64 2.12 7.10
C ILE A 231 7.88 3.42 7.34
N GLU A 232 7.78 4.23 6.29
CA GLU A 232 7.00 5.46 6.32
C GLU A 232 5.55 5.19 5.92
N PHE A 233 4.64 5.38 6.88
CA PHE A 233 3.21 5.41 6.62
C PHE A 233 2.86 6.82 6.13
N ASN A 234 2.67 6.97 4.82
CA ASN A 234 2.23 8.23 4.20
C ASN A 234 0.74 8.55 4.51
N ILE A 235 0.34 8.47 5.78
CA ILE A 235 -1.02 8.72 6.24
C ILE A 235 -1.12 10.18 6.70
N SER A 236 -1.80 11.01 5.92
CA SER A 236 -2.06 12.41 6.27
C SER A 236 -3.21 12.53 7.28
N ASN A 237 -2.96 12.26 8.57
CA ASN A 237 -3.91 12.52 9.66
C ASN A 237 -3.40 13.65 10.59
N LYS A 238 -4.25 14.17 11.49
CA LYS A 238 -3.91 15.29 12.41
C LYS A 238 -2.65 15.06 13.27
N ASN A 239 -2.30 13.80 13.54
CA ASN A 239 -1.16 13.43 14.37
C ASN A 239 -0.02 12.78 13.56
N ASN A 240 -0.23 12.53 12.26
CA ASN A 240 0.66 11.77 11.37
C ASN A 240 1.12 10.42 11.96
N GLU A 241 0.33 9.82 12.86
CA GLU A 241 0.67 8.58 13.56
C GLU A 241 0.28 7.36 12.73
N PRO A 242 1.17 6.37 12.56
CA PRO A 242 0.87 5.12 11.86
C PRO A 242 -0.08 4.22 12.70
N PRO A 243 -0.67 3.17 12.08
CA PRO A 243 -1.34 2.11 12.82
C PRO A 243 -0.38 1.50 13.86
N LYS A 244 -0.90 1.27 15.07
CA LYS A 244 -0.17 0.53 16.08
C LYS A 244 -0.28 -0.95 15.76
N LEU A 245 0.88 -1.60 15.63
CA LEU A 245 0.97 -3.04 15.35
C LEU A 245 1.41 -3.77 16.63
N ASP A 246 0.67 -4.80 17.00
CA ASP A 246 1.03 -5.72 18.09
C ASP A 246 1.09 -7.14 17.49
N ALA A 247 2.24 -7.80 17.60
CA ALA A 247 2.46 -9.14 17.03
C ALA A 247 2.65 -10.21 18.11
N THR A 248 2.32 -11.45 17.78
CA THR A 248 2.63 -12.63 18.58
C THR A 248 3.09 -13.75 17.65
N VAL A 249 4.30 -14.25 17.89
CA VAL A 249 4.95 -15.29 17.09
C VAL A 249 5.04 -16.56 17.92
N THR A 250 4.50 -17.67 17.41
CA THR A 250 4.52 -18.97 18.08
C THR A 250 5.14 -20.02 17.17
N GLU A 251 6.23 -20.65 17.61
CA GLU A 251 6.79 -21.81 16.92
C GLU A 251 5.91 -23.04 17.19
N ASN A 252 5.57 -23.77 16.14
CA ASN A 252 4.79 -24.98 16.23
C ASN A 252 5.44 -26.10 15.40
N PRO A 253 5.54 -27.32 15.95
CA PRO A 253 5.87 -28.48 15.14
C PRO A 253 4.70 -28.86 14.22
N ILE A 254 4.98 -29.47 13.08
CA ILE A 254 3.91 -30.10 12.28
C ILE A 254 3.46 -31.39 13.01
N ALA A 255 2.15 -31.57 13.19
CA ALA A 255 1.62 -32.71 13.92
C ALA A 255 2.09 -34.04 13.30
N GLY A 256 2.69 -34.91 14.12
CA GLY A 256 3.22 -36.21 13.70
C GLY A 256 4.71 -36.22 13.33
N THR A 257 5.46 -35.12 13.49
CA THR A 257 6.91 -35.12 13.30
C THR A 257 7.64 -35.85 14.43
N SER A 258 8.48 -36.82 14.07
CA SER A 258 9.46 -37.43 14.97
C SER A 258 10.77 -36.64 14.96
N TYR A 259 11.46 -36.58 16.09
CA TYR A 259 12.79 -36.00 16.23
C TYR A 259 13.83 -37.10 16.42
N PRO A 260 14.23 -37.83 15.36
CA PRO A 260 15.21 -38.88 15.50
C PRO A 260 16.58 -38.28 15.86
N THR A 261 17.27 -38.92 16.77
CA THR A 261 18.71 -38.71 16.96
C THR A 261 19.44 -39.51 15.88
N THR A 262 20.32 -38.84 15.15
CA THR A 262 21.19 -39.43 14.13
C THR A 262 22.64 -39.07 14.42
N GLY A 263 23.57 -39.77 13.78
CA GLY A 263 24.99 -39.52 13.96
C GLY A 263 25.87 -40.65 13.46
N ILE A 264 27.18 -40.48 13.64
CA ILE A 264 28.20 -41.49 13.34
C ILE A 264 28.74 -42.06 14.66
N SER A 265 29.21 -43.32 14.63
CA SER A 265 29.73 -43.95 15.84
C SER A 265 30.91 -44.88 15.57
N THR A 266 31.84 -44.89 16.52
CA THR A 266 32.97 -45.81 16.59
C THR A 266 32.54 -47.27 16.57
N SER A 267 31.34 -47.58 17.08
CA SER A 267 30.72 -48.91 17.00
C SER A 267 30.40 -49.35 15.56
N ASN A 268 30.21 -48.41 14.64
CA ASN A 268 29.95 -48.63 13.22
C ASN A 268 31.22 -48.47 12.35
N ASN A 269 32.41 -48.51 12.96
CA ASN A 269 33.74 -48.37 12.34
C ASN A 269 34.17 -46.94 11.98
N HIS A 270 33.48 -45.92 12.47
CA HIS A 270 33.95 -44.53 12.42
C HIS A 270 35.10 -44.28 13.43
N GLN A 271 35.86 -43.20 13.27
CA GLN A 271 36.89 -42.80 14.24
C GLN A 271 36.35 -41.95 15.40
N HIS A 272 35.17 -41.36 15.21
CA HIS A 272 34.56 -40.46 16.17
C HIS A 272 33.08 -40.78 16.39
N ASP A 273 32.60 -40.50 17.61
CA ASP A 273 31.18 -40.55 17.94
C ASP A 273 30.60 -39.13 17.84
N VAL A 274 29.57 -38.97 17.01
CA VAL A 274 28.83 -37.71 16.83
C VAL A 274 27.36 -38.03 16.92
N SER A 275 26.57 -37.21 17.61
CA SER A 275 25.11 -37.37 17.64
C SER A 275 24.39 -36.03 17.75
N PHE A 276 23.30 -35.91 17.00
CA PHE A 276 22.44 -34.72 17.00
C PHE A 276 21.01 -35.07 16.61
N THR A 277 20.08 -34.20 16.98
CA THR A 277 18.65 -34.34 16.69
C THR A 277 18.35 -33.75 15.33
N VAL A 278 17.58 -34.46 14.51
CA VAL A 278 17.05 -33.94 13.23
C VAL A 278 15.64 -33.43 13.44
N TYR A 279 15.43 -32.15 13.20
CA TYR A 279 14.12 -31.52 13.28
C TYR A 279 13.35 -31.72 11.96
N GLY A 280 12.15 -32.29 12.06
CA GLY A 280 11.21 -32.34 10.94
C GLY A 280 10.71 -30.95 10.52
N ASP A 281 9.69 -30.91 9.68
CA ASP A 281 9.10 -29.64 9.25
C ASP A 281 8.49 -28.87 10.43
N GLN A 282 8.80 -27.57 10.51
CA GLN A 282 8.33 -26.66 11.55
C GLN A 282 7.79 -25.37 10.94
N TYR A 283 6.95 -24.65 11.67
CA TYR A 283 6.43 -23.37 11.22
C TYR A 283 6.21 -22.40 12.38
N PHE A 284 6.17 -21.11 12.05
CA PHE A 284 5.71 -20.06 12.95
C PHE A 284 4.29 -19.64 12.57
N ASP A 285 3.40 -19.60 13.56
CA ASP A 285 2.15 -18.84 13.45
C ASP A 285 2.39 -17.42 13.97
N ILE A 286 2.13 -16.44 13.12
CA ILE A 286 2.39 -15.02 13.36
C ILE A 286 1.04 -14.29 13.36
N ALA A 287 0.52 -13.99 14.54
CA ALA A 287 -0.70 -13.21 14.69
C ALA A 287 -0.35 -11.73 14.81
N VAL A 288 -0.86 -10.90 13.91
CA VAL A 288 -0.65 -9.44 13.93
C VAL A 288 -1.98 -8.74 14.15
N LYS A 289 -2.03 -7.87 15.15
CA LYS A 289 -3.15 -6.97 15.43
C LYS A 289 -2.75 -5.56 15.01
N SER A 290 -3.50 -4.98 14.07
CA SER A 290 -3.34 -3.59 13.65
C SER A 290 -4.47 -2.75 14.23
N THR A 291 -4.12 -1.69 14.94
CA THR A 291 -5.06 -0.80 15.63
C THR A 291 -4.87 0.64 15.19
N PHE A 292 -5.95 1.31 14.81
CA PHE A 292 -5.89 2.70 14.38
C PHE A 292 -7.12 3.51 14.81
N TYR A 293 -6.90 4.79 15.09
CA TYR A 293 -7.94 5.79 15.34
C TYR A 293 -7.50 7.17 14.83
N THR A 294 -8.46 7.99 14.41
CA THR A 294 -8.21 9.33 13.86
C THR A 294 -8.14 10.44 14.91
N GLU A 295 -8.92 10.33 15.99
CA GLU A 295 -8.99 11.35 17.06
C GLU A 295 -9.13 10.73 18.45
N ASN A 296 -8.35 11.25 19.40
CA ASN A 296 -8.48 10.97 20.83
C ASN A 296 -9.13 12.19 21.51
N VAL A 297 -10.33 12.01 22.06
CA VAL A 297 -11.06 13.08 22.77
C VAL A 297 -11.16 12.71 24.24
N ASN A 298 -10.50 13.49 25.11
CA ASN A 298 -10.50 13.29 26.58
C ASN A 298 -10.10 11.87 27.03
N GLY A 299 -9.15 11.23 26.34
CA GLY A 299 -8.70 9.88 26.65
C GLY A 299 -9.55 8.76 26.04
N ASN A 300 -10.60 9.09 25.28
CA ASN A 300 -11.40 8.12 24.54
C ASN A 300 -11.03 8.15 23.06
N GLU A 301 -10.54 7.02 22.56
CA GLU A 301 -10.26 6.78 21.14
C GLU A 301 -11.60 6.65 20.39
N THR A 302 -11.97 7.69 19.64
CA THR A 302 -13.25 7.69 18.93
C THR A 302 -13.16 6.88 17.64
N ASN A 303 -14.12 5.96 17.44
CA ASN A 303 -14.19 5.08 16.26
C ASN A 303 -12.93 4.24 16.00
N GLN A 304 -12.18 3.86 17.04
CA GLN A 304 -11.04 2.95 16.94
C GLN A 304 -11.40 1.68 16.15
N ARG A 305 -10.51 1.25 15.26
CA ARG A 305 -10.62 -0.01 14.55
C ARG A 305 -9.43 -0.88 14.87
N GLN A 306 -9.71 -2.17 14.95
CA GLN A 306 -8.73 -3.20 15.20
C GLN A 306 -9.01 -4.35 14.24
N LEU A 307 -8.00 -4.74 13.48
CA LEU A 307 -8.01 -5.91 12.62
C LEU A 307 -6.91 -6.86 13.05
N GLN A 308 -7.14 -8.15 12.83
CA GLN A 308 -6.15 -9.18 13.09
C GLN A 308 -5.99 -10.08 11.87
N ALA A 309 -4.74 -10.31 11.47
CA ALA A 309 -4.36 -11.34 10.51
C ALA A 309 -3.50 -12.39 11.21
N THR A 310 -3.48 -13.60 10.64
CA THR A 310 -2.60 -14.68 11.11
C THR A 310 -1.89 -15.27 9.89
N TYR A 311 -0.57 -15.21 9.91
CA TYR A 311 0.30 -15.71 8.85
C TYR A 311 1.00 -16.97 9.32
N ARG A 312 1.29 -17.87 8.37
CA ARG A 312 2.09 -19.06 8.61
C ARG A 312 3.39 -18.96 7.84
N MET A 313 4.51 -19.04 8.54
CA MET A 313 5.85 -19.06 7.97
C MET A 313 6.46 -20.45 8.17
N LEU A 314 6.77 -21.15 7.08
CA LEU A 314 7.46 -22.43 7.13
C LEU A 314 8.96 -22.19 7.38
N VAL A 315 9.56 -23.01 8.23
CA VAL A 315 11.02 -23.05 8.40
C VAL A 315 11.62 -23.79 7.20
N PRO A 316 12.43 -23.14 6.35
CA PRO A 316 12.94 -23.78 5.15
C PRO A 316 14.11 -24.73 5.43
N ASN A 317 14.31 -25.74 4.57
CA ASN A 317 15.55 -26.51 4.56
C ASN A 317 16.64 -25.75 3.79
N TYR A 318 17.91 -26.01 4.14
CA TYR A 318 19.06 -25.39 3.50
C TYR A 318 19.08 -25.63 1.98
N LYS A 319 18.73 -26.84 1.54
CA LYS A 319 18.69 -27.24 0.12
C LYS A 319 17.53 -26.63 -0.67
N ASP A 320 16.46 -26.20 0.01
CA ASP A 320 15.29 -25.61 -0.65
C ASP A 320 15.57 -24.16 -1.11
N ILE A 321 16.69 -23.58 -0.67
CA ILE A 321 17.04 -22.19 -0.93
C ILE A 321 17.82 -22.12 -2.23
N TYR A 322 17.10 -22.09 -3.34
CA TYR A 322 17.64 -21.50 -4.56
C TYR A 322 17.79 -20.00 -4.32
N PHE A 323 19.03 -19.53 -4.15
CA PHE A 323 19.36 -18.10 -4.10
C PHE A 323 19.11 -17.45 -5.47
N GLN A 324 17.84 -17.36 -5.86
CA GLN A 324 17.43 -16.15 -6.52
C GLN A 324 17.32 -15.13 -5.39
N ASN A 325 18.04 -14.02 -5.50
CA ASN A 325 17.55 -12.79 -4.86
C ASN A 325 16.05 -12.78 -5.10
N SER A 326 15.25 -12.52 -4.07
CA SER A 326 13.84 -12.21 -4.27
C SER A 326 13.78 -10.98 -5.18
N ASN A 327 13.80 -11.24 -6.48
CA ASN A 327 13.21 -10.45 -7.53
C ASN A 327 11.71 -10.75 -7.57
N GLY A 328 11.17 -11.42 -6.54
CA GLY A 328 9.77 -11.38 -6.25
C GLY A 328 9.43 -9.91 -6.13
N ASN A 329 8.90 -9.35 -7.23
CA ASN A 329 8.22 -8.08 -7.21
C ASN A 329 7.34 -8.15 -5.96
N LEU A 330 7.66 -7.29 -4.99
CA LEU A 330 6.76 -6.92 -3.89
C LEU A 330 5.36 -7.00 -4.46
N ASN A 331 4.46 -7.79 -3.84
CA ASN A 331 3.06 -7.93 -4.27
C ASN A 331 2.63 -6.59 -4.86
N GLU A 332 2.43 -6.55 -6.18
CA GLU A 332 2.23 -5.30 -6.91
C GLU A 332 1.25 -4.47 -6.11
N TYR A 333 1.65 -3.26 -5.71
CA TYR A 333 0.82 -2.40 -4.88
C TYR A 333 -0.58 -2.41 -5.49
N LEU A 334 -1.59 -2.88 -4.75
CA LEU A 334 -2.92 -3.11 -5.33
C LEU A 334 -3.49 -1.82 -5.93
N ALA A 335 -3.03 -0.66 -5.47
CA ALA A 335 -3.39 0.63 -6.04
C ALA A 335 -2.68 0.97 -7.36
N THR A 336 -1.68 0.21 -7.80
CA THR A 336 -1.11 0.31 -9.17
C THR A 336 -1.55 -0.84 -10.07
N LYS A 337 -2.02 -1.94 -9.49
CA LYS A 337 -2.60 -3.07 -10.21
C LYS A 337 -3.84 -2.59 -10.99
N ASP A 338 -3.96 -3.01 -12.24
CA ASP A 338 -5.05 -2.66 -13.17
C ASP A 338 -5.10 -1.18 -13.64
N ARG A 339 -4.15 -0.33 -13.22
CA ARG A 339 -4.02 1.05 -13.72
C ARG A 339 -3.03 1.13 -14.88
N ALA A 340 -3.48 1.68 -16.00
CA ALA A 340 -2.61 1.96 -17.14
C ALA A 340 -1.67 3.15 -16.91
N LEU A 341 -2.10 4.14 -16.11
CA LEU A 341 -1.28 5.30 -15.77
C LEU A 341 -1.43 5.66 -14.29
N THR A 342 -0.31 5.81 -13.59
CA THR A 342 -0.24 6.35 -12.24
C THR A 342 0.78 7.50 -12.22
N ILE A 343 0.33 8.70 -11.87
CA ILE A 343 1.15 9.92 -11.90
C ILE A 343 1.07 10.60 -10.53
N PHE A 344 2.22 10.75 -9.85
CA PHE A 344 2.29 11.38 -8.53
C PHE A 344 2.21 12.92 -8.57
N GLY A 345 2.52 13.53 -9.72
CA GLY A 345 2.41 14.97 -9.94
C GLY A 345 1.20 15.33 -10.80
N ASN A 346 1.32 16.41 -11.59
CA ASN A 346 0.35 16.78 -12.60
C ASN A 346 0.57 16.00 -13.89
N MET A 347 -0.51 15.69 -14.61
CA MET A 347 -0.46 15.20 -15.98
C MET A 347 -0.75 16.36 -16.94
N ASN A 348 0.22 16.76 -17.74
CA ASN A 348 0.06 17.80 -18.75
C ASN A 348 0.22 17.17 -20.15
N VAL A 349 -0.87 17.09 -20.89
CA VAL A 349 -0.88 16.61 -22.29
C VAL A 349 -0.96 17.83 -23.20
N ASN A 350 0.06 18.05 -24.02
CA ASN A 350 0.16 19.22 -24.88
C ASN A 350 0.14 18.80 -26.35
N ASN A 351 -0.77 19.37 -27.14
CA ASN A 351 -0.87 19.18 -28.59
C ASN A 351 -0.96 17.70 -29.03
N ALA A 352 -1.58 16.84 -28.22
CA ALA A 352 -1.75 15.44 -28.58
C ALA A 352 -2.96 15.24 -29.50
N ASN A 353 -2.83 14.38 -30.51
CA ASN A 353 -3.93 13.97 -31.37
C ASN A 353 -4.03 12.43 -31.39
N GLY A 354 -5.13 11.88 -30.89
CA GLY A 354 -5.35 10.42 -30.85
C GLY A 354 -4.75 9.68 -29.65
N LEU A 355 -4.56 10.34 -28.50
CA LEU A 355 -4.10 9.66 -27.28
C LEU A 355 -5.18 8.68 -26.78
N SER A 356 -4.86 7.40 -26.69
CA SER A 356 -5.78 6.41 -26.10
C SER A 356 -5.13 5.65 -24.94
N VAL A 357 -5.87 5.53 -23.84
CA VAL A 357 -5.47 4.78 -22.65
C VAL A 357 -6.58 3.77 -22.34
N THR A 358 -6.20 2.49 -22.25
CA THR A 358 -7.15 1.37 -22.15
C THR A 358 -7.40 0.90 -20.71
N GLY A 359 -6.52 1.22 -19.75
CA GLY A 359 -6.72 0.90 -18.32
C GLY A 359 -7.08 2.13 -17.49
N ASP A 360 -7.17 1.95 -16.17
CA ASP A 360 -7.49 3.04 -15.25
C ASP A 360 -6.36 4.07 -15.16
N ILE A 361 -6.73 5.33 -14.92
CA ILE A 361 -5.80 6.45 -14.76
C ILE A 361 -5.94 7.00 -13.36
N PHE A 362 -4.82 7.13 -12.65
CA PHE A 362 -4.72 7.84 -11.38
C PHE A 362 -3.69 8.95 -11.45
N VAL A 363 -4.09 10.17 -11.12
CA VAL A 363 -3.23 11.35 -11.06
C VAL A 363 -3.39 12.01 -9.70
N GLN A 364 -2.35 11.98 -8.88
CA GLN A 364 -2.38 12.65 -7.58
C GLN A 364 -2.59 14.16 -7.74
N GLY A 365 -1.90 14.79 -8.69
CA GLY A 365 -1.93 16.24 -8.87
C GLY A 365 -1.14 16.97 -7.78
N SER A 366 -0.66 18.17 -8.08
CA SER A 366 0.00 19.03 -7.10
C SER A 366 -1.03 19.91 -6.39
N ASP A 367 -0.97 19.96 -5.07
CA ASP A 367 -1.68 20.97 -4.27
C ASP A 367 -0.90 22.28 -4.33
N ASN A 368 -1.18 23.10 -5.34
CA ASN A 368 -0.46 24.35 -5.52
C ASN A 368 -1.10 25.47 -4.67
N SER A 369 -1.01 25.34 -3.35
CA SER A 369 -1.62 26.25 -2.35
C SER A 369 -1.27 27.72 -2.59
N THR A 370 -0.04 28.00 -3.05
CA THR A 370 0.44 29.35 -3.39
C THR A 370 -0.34 30.04 -4.51
N SER A 371 -0.95 29.27 -5.43
CA SER A 371 -1.77 29.79 -6.53
C SER A 371 -3.22 30.09 -6.12
N ILE A 372 -3.74 29.40 -5.09
CA ILE A 372 -5.06 29.69 -4.51
C ILE A 372 -5.01 30.99 -3.68
N GLU A 373 -3.91 31.23 -2.97
CA GLU A 373 -3.72 32.46 -2.17
C GLU A 373 -3.55 33.73 -3.01
N SER A 374 -2.98 33.61 -4.22
CA SER A 374 -2.72 34.75 -5.12
C SER A 374 -3.85 35.02 -6.12
N ASP A 375 -4.66 34.01 -6.46
CA ASP A 375 -5.83 34.12 -7.33
C ASP A 375 -6.90 33.11 -6.92
N ARG A 376 -7.87 33.55 -6.12
CA ARG A 376 -8.95 32.70 -5.64
C ARG A 376 -9.92 32.25 -6.76
N VAL A 377 -9.97 32.96 -7.89
CA VAL A 377 -10.96 32.71 -8.95
C VAL A 377 -10.52 31.55 -9.84
N TYR A 378 -9.28 31.59 -10.34
CA TYR A 378 -8.73 30.52 -11.19
C TYR A 378 -7.80 29.58 -10.44
N GLY A 379 -7.25 30.00 -9.29
CA GLY A 379 -6.33 29.24 -8.46
C GLY A 379 -6.85 27.85 -8.06
N LYS A 380 -8.14 27.76 -7.76
CA LYS A 380 -8.82 26.51 -7.37
C LYS A 380 -8.83 25.44 -8.46
N TYR A 381 -8.60 25.82 -9.72
CA TYR A 381 -8.55 24.90 -10.85
C TYR A 381 -7.15 24.38 -11.16
N PHE A 382 -6.08 24.82 -10.46
CA PHE A 382 -4.74 24.28 -10.69
C PHE A 382 -4.57 22.84 -10.19
N GLY A 383 -3.66 22.14 -10.87
CA GLY A 383 -3.24 20.78 -10.54
C GLY A 383 -4.15 19.69 -11.12
N GLY A 384 -3.64 18.46 -11.17
CA GLY A 384 -4.37 17.30 -11.71
C GLY A 384 -4.03 17.00 -13.16
N ILE A 385 -5.05 16.83 -14.00
CA ILE A 385 -4.93 16.48 -15.41
C ILE A 385 -5.28 17.70 -16.26
N THR A 386 -4.38 18.10 -17.15
CA THR A 386 -4.61 19.19 -18.10
C THR A 386 -4.35 18.74 -19.53
N LEU A 387 -5.35 18.89 -20.39
CA LEU A 387 -5.29 18.65 -21.82
C LEU A 387 -5.22 19.99 -22.56
N ASN A 388 -4.04 20.38 -23.01
CA ASN A 388 -3.79 21.63 -23.73
C ASN A 388 -3.79 21.37 -25.24
N ASN A 389 -4.69 22.01 -25.98
CA ASN A 389 -4.83 21.92 -27.43
C ASN A 389 -4.77 20.47 -27.95
N SER A 390 -5.36 19.53 -27.21
CA SER A 390 -5.29 18.09 -27.49
C SER A 390 -6.66 17.55 -27.91
N GLY A 391 -6.69 16.73 -28.96
CA GLY A 391 -7.92 16.17 -29.55
C GLY A 391 -7.87 14.67 -29.77
N GLY A 392 -9.03 14.04 -29.90
CA GLY A 392 -9.14 12.59 -30.04
C GLY A 392 -8.59 11.83 -28.83
N VAL A 393 -8.70 12.40 -27.63
CA VAL A 393 -8.25 11.76 -26.39
C VAL A 393 -9.31 10.76 -25.93
N ASN A 394 -8.94 9.50 -25.71
CA ASN A 394 -9.85 8.45 -25.30
C ASN A 394 -9.34 7.72 -24.06
N PHE A 395 -9.96 8.00 -22.91
CA PHE A 395 -9.74 7.29 -21.66
C PHE A 395 -10.86 6.26 -21.48
N ALA A 396 -10.55 5.01 -21.84
CA ALA A 396 -11.57 3.97 -21.98
C ALA A 396 -12.17 3.47 -20.65
N ASN A 397 -11.49 3.77 -19.53
CA ASN A 397 -11.83 3.30 -18.20
C ASN A 397 -11.84 4.46 -17.18
N ASN A 398 -11.67 4.19 -15.88
CA ASN A 398 -11.83 5.20 -14.85
C ASN A 398 -10.69 6.22 -14.91
N VAL A 399 -11.04 7.49 -14.78
CA VAL A 399 -10.06 8.59 -14.66
C VAL A 399 -10.21 9.21 -13.30
N ILE A 400 -9.15 9.15 -12.50
CA ILE A 400 -9.13 9.64 -11.13
C ILE A 400 -8.04 10.71 -11.03
N THR A 401 -8.41 11.89 -10.54
CA THR A 401 -7.47 12.95 -10.19
C THR A 401 -7.84 13.60 -8.86
N ARG A 402 -6.89 13.83 -7.95
CA ARG A 402 -7.19 14.62 -6.73
C ARG A 402 -7.17 16.13 -7.01
N GLY A 403 -6.67 16.53 -8.17
CA GLY A 403 -6.74 17.88 -8.70
C GLY A 403 -7.89 18.08 -9.68
N THR A 404 -7.77 19.08 -10.54
CA THR A 404 -8.75 19.37 -11.59
C THR A 404 -8.55 18.48 -12.82
N PHE A 405 -9.64 18.06 -13.44
CA PHE A 405 -9.63 17.60 -14.82
C PHE A 405 -9.93 18.77 -15.74
N ASN A 406 -8.94 19.20 -16.52
CA ASN A 406 -8.98 20.42 -17.29
C ASN A 406 -8.77 20.19 -18.78
N ILE A 407 -9.57 20.85 -19.63
CA ILE A 407 -9.32 20.95 -21.07
C ILE A 407 -9.18 22.42 -21.45
N GLN A 408 -8.01 22.77 -21.99
CA GLN A 408 -7.70 24.11 -22.48
C GLN A 408 -7.47 24.06 -23.99
N ASN A 409 -8.45 24.49 -24.78
CA ASN A 409 -8.28 24.67 -26.22
C ASN A 409 -8.32 26.17 -26.57
N THR A 410 -7.15 26.76 -26.82
CA THR A 410 -6.99 28.20 -27.01
C THR A 410 -6.82 28.61 -28.48
N THR A 411 -6.87 27.66 -29.41
CA THR A 411 -6.59 27.93 -30.83
C THR A 411 -7.87 28.09 -31.67
N THR A 412 -7.95 29.19 -32.43
CA THR A 412 -8.90 29.38 -33.55
C THR A 412 -8.16 29.87 -34.80
N PRO A 413 -8.49 29.41 -36.03
CA PRO A 413 -9.47 28.37 -36.40
C PRO A 413 -8.83 27.10 -37.01
N ALA A 414 -9.52 25.96 -36.86
CA ALA A 414 -9.51 24.81 -37.79
C ALA A 414 -8.39 23.74 -37.75
N GLY A 415 -7.71 23.49 -36.63
CA GLY A 415 -6.76 22.36 -36.53
C GLY A 415 -7.24 21.16 -35.72
N VAL A 416 -7.64 21.41 -34.47
CA VAL A 416 -7.85 20.35 -33.47
C VAL A 416 -9.16 20.59 -32.75
N THR A 417 -10.16 19.76 -33.04
CA THR A 417 -11.33 19.61 -32.17
C THR A 417 -10.88 18.86 -30.92
N ALA A 418 -10.93 19.51 -29.77
CA ALA A 418 -10.54 18.91 -28.50
C ALA A 418 -11.66 17.98 -28.00
N THR A 419 -11.84 16.84 -28.68
CA THR A 419 -12.76 15.79 -28.26
C THR A 419 -12.05 14.87 -27.28
N THR A 420 -12.60 14.75 -26.08
CA THR A 420 -12.13 13.84 -25.03
C THR A 420 -13.28 12.94 -24.60
N ASN A 421 -13.07 11.63 -24.64
CA ASN A 421 -14.03 10.65 -24.15
C ASN A 421 -13.48 10.00 -22.87
N VAL A 422 -14.33 9.93 -21.84
CA VAL A 422 -14.02 9.34 -20.54
C VAL A 422 -15.17 8.42 -20.14
N LYS A 423 -14.88 7.26 -19.56
CA LYS A 423 -15.94 6.38 -19.06
C LYS A 423 -16.56 6.92 -17.76
N ASN A 424 -15.75 6.96 -16.70
CA ASN A 424 -16.07 7.51 -15.39
C ASN A 424 -15.00 8.53 -15.01
N LEU A 425 -15.40 9.68 -14.43
CA LEU A 425 -14.47 10.74 -14.03
C LEU A 425 -14.61 11.08 -12.55
N TYR A 426 -13.53 10.94 -11.80
CA TYR A 426 -13.42 11.30 -10.40
C TYR A 426 -12.39 12.42 -10.27
N ALA A 427 -12.82 13.62 -9.90
CA ALA A 427 -11.95 14.79 -9.90
C ALA A 427 -12.24 15.72 -8.72
N ARG A 428 -11.31 16.63 -8.39
CA ARG A 428 -11.66 17.74 -7.49
C ARG A 428 -12.60 18.72 -8.18
N ASN A 429 -12.18 19.19 -9.36
CA ASN A 429 -13.01 19.98 -10.25
C ASN A 429 -13.01 19.37 -11.66
N ILE A 430 -14.04 19.67 -12.44
CA ILE A 430 -14.00 19.56 -13.90
C ILE A 430 -14.04 20.97 -14.46
N TYR A 431 -13.04 21.34 -15.26
CA TYR A 431 -12.93 22.68 -15.83
C TYR A 431 -12.68 22.61 -17.34
N ILE A 432 -13.45 23.37 -18.12
CA ILE A 432 -13.14 23.62 -19.53
C ILE A 432 -12.94 25.11 -19.72
N GLY A 433 -11.73 25.51 -20.06
CA GLY A 433 -11.38 26.91 -20.20
C GLY A 433 -9.91 27.15 -19.92
N LYS A 434 -9.45 28.38 -20.12
CA LYS A 434 -8.08 28.75 -19.81
C LYS A 434 -7.93 28.96 -18.30
N ILE A 435 -6.84 28.46 -17.72
CA ILE A 435 -6.46 28.76 -16.32
C ILE A 435 -5.39 29.85 -16.35
N ASP A 436 -5.79 31.08 -16.64
CA ASP A 436 -4.91 32.25 -16.62
C ASP A 436 -5.65 33.54 -16.25
N ASN A 437 -4.90 34.51 -15.72
CA ASN A 437 -5.42 35.80 -15.24
C ASN A 437 -5.55 36.88 -16.32
N SER A 438 -5.48 36.52 -17.60
CA SER A 438 -5.39 37.51 -18.69
C SER A 438 -6.78 37.91 -19.23
N ASP A 439 -7.25 39.10 -18.87
CA ASP A 439 -8.26 39.91 -19.57
C ASP A 439 -9.59 39.26 -20.01
N GLY A 440 -10.13 38.31 -19.25
CA GLY A 440 -11.52 37.84 -19.44
C GLY A 440 -11.82 37.27 -20.83
N VAL A 441 -10.79 36.91 -21.59
CA VAL A 441 -10.91 36.31 -22.92
C VAL A 441 -11.20 34.82 -22.75
N LEU A 442 -12.38 34.39 -23.18
CA LEU A 442 -12.75 32.98 -23.15
C LEU A 442 -11.90 32.18 -24.15
N ALA A 443 -11.60 30.93 -23.79
CA ALA A 443 -11.05 29.98 -24.74
C ALA A 443 -12.06 29.78 -25.89
N SER A 444 -11.64 29.90 -27.15
CA SER A 444 -12.54 29.92 -28.33
C SER A 444 -12.48 28.65 -29.20
N GLY A 445 -11.56 27.73 -28.91
CA GLY A 445 -11.38 26.49 -29.67
C GLY A 445 -12.51 25.48 -29.40
N VAL A 446 -12.95 24.77 -30.44
CA VAL A 446 -14.03 23.78 -30.32
C VAL A 446 -13.60 22.66 -29.37
N THR A 447 -14.39 22.46 -28.32
CA THR A 447 -14.07 21.52 -27.24
C THR A 447 -15.27 20.64 -26.92
N SER A 448 -15.06 19.34 -26.78
CA SER A 448 -16.10 18.38 -26.38
C SER A 448 -15.54 17.41 -25.36
N LEU A 449 -16.11 17.41 -24.17
CA LEU A 449 -15.88 16.38 -23.16
C LEU A 449 -17.11 15.49 -23.08
N ASN A 450 -16.96 14.20 -23.34
CA ASN A 450 -18.02 13.22 -23.21
C ASN A 450 -17.65 12.24 -22.09
N ILE A 451 -18.40 12.25 -21.01
CA ILE A 451 -18.29 11.31 -19.90
C ILE A 451 -19.44 10.32 -20.06
N THR A 452 -19.16 9.07 -20.41
CA THR A 452 -20.22 8.16 -20.88
C THR A 452 -21.13 7.64 -19.76
N ASN A 453 -20.70 7.73 -18.51
CA ASN A 453 -21.44 7.24 -17.35
C ASN A 453 -21.42 8.33 -16.25
N GLU A 454 -20.62 8.18 -15.19
CA GLU A 454 -20.69 9.11 -14.05
C GLU A 454 -19.49 10.05 -13.93
N ALA A 455 -19.77 11.25 -13.42
CA ALA A 455 -18.79 12.20 -12.93
C ALA A 455 -18.99 12.43 -11.43
N ILE A 456 -17.96 12.16 -10.63
CA ILE A 456 -17.94 12.49 -9.20
C ILE A 456 -16.91 13.58 -8.97
N ILE A 457 -17.38 14.70 -8.43
CA ILE A 457 -16.54 15.85 -8.11
C ILE A 457 -16.72 16.25 -6.65
N ASN A 458 -15.67 16.79 -6.04
CA ASN A 458 -15.77 17.33 -4.67
C ASN A 458 -15.87 18.86 -4.62
N ASN A 459 -15.79 19.54 -5.77
CA ASN A 459 -15.93 20.98 -5.89
C ASN A 459 -16.72 21.29 -7.18
N ASP A 460 -16.20 22.11 -8.10
CA ASP A 460 -17.00 22.65 -9.19
C ASP A 460 -16.92 21.89 -10.52
N LEU A 461 -18.04 21.86 -11.23
CA LEU A 461 -18.12 21.61 -12.67
C LEU A 461 -18.25 22.96 -13.38
N ALA A 462 -17.20 23.40 -14.07
CA ALA A 462 -17.14 24.74 -14.63
C ALA A 462 -16.79 24.74 -16.13
N LEU A 463 -17.58 25.48 -16.90
CA LEU A 463 -17.40 25.71 -18.33
C LEU A 463 -17.18 27.21 -18.57
N ASN A 464 -15.96 27.57 -18.95
CA ASN A 464 -15.50 28.94 -19.17
C ASN A 464 -14.81 29.07 -20.54
N ALA A 465 -15.53 28.69 -21.59
CA ALA A 465 -15.07 28.67 -22.98
C ALA A 465 -16.24 28.89 -23.95
N ASP A 466 -15.95 29.35 -25.16
CA ASP A 466 -16.85 29.39 -26.32
C ASP A 466 -16.71 28.10 -27.15
N ASN A 467 -17.79 27.68 -27.81
CA ASN A 467 -17.86 26.45 -28.62
C ASN A 467 -17.47 25.19 -27.82
N ALA A 468 -17.83 25.13 -26.54
CA ALA A 468 -17.48 24.05 -25.63
C ALA A 468 -18.70 23.25 -25.18
N THR A 469 -18.65 21.94 -25.26
CA THR A 469 -19.72 21.06 -24.79
C THR A 469 -19.20 20.06 -23.77
N ILE A 470 -19.90 19.92 -22.65
CA ILE A 470 -19.73 18.80 -21.71
C ILE A 470 -20.99 17.96 -21.77
N THR A 471 -20.85 16.67 -22.06
CA THR A 471 -21.95 15.70 -21.98
C THR A 471 -21.61 14.66 -20.94
N LEU A 472 -22.53 14.38 -20.02
CA LEU A 472 -22.40 13.33 -19.01
C LEU A 472 -23.76 12.69 -18.70
N GLU A 473 -23.76 11.43 -18.24
CA GLU A 473 -24.99 10.78 -17.80
C GLU A 473 -25.35 11.23 -16.40
N ASP A 474 -24.55 10.87 -15.39
CA ASP A 474 -24.80 11.22 -13.99
C ASP A 474 -23.72 12.15 -13.41
N LEU A 475 -24.13 13.13 -12.59
CA LEU A 475 -23.24 14.03 -11.86
C LEU A 475 -23.47 13.94 -10.35
N TYR A 476 -22.39 13.71 -9.59
CA TYR A 476 -22.36 13.76 -8.14
C TYR A 476 -21.33 14.79 -7.68
N GLY A 477 -21.78 16.01 -7.36
CA GLY A 477 -20.97 17.04 -6.72
C GLY A 477 -21.11 16.97 -5.21
N ILE A 478 -20.12 16.42 -4.51
CA ILE A 478 -20.15 16.18 -3.07
C ILE A 478 -18.98 16.89 -2.40
N ASN A 479 -19.25 18.01 -1.73
CA ASN A 479 -18.21 18.74 -1.03
C ASN A 479 -17.71 18.04 0.26
N ASP A 480 -16.42 18.20 0.57
CA ASP A 480 -15.85 17.83 1.86
C ASP A 480 -16.09 18.96 2.89
N GLU A 481 -16.93 18.66 3.87
CA GLU A 481 -17.27 19.53 4.99
C GLU A 481 -16.08 19.94 5.87
N ASN A 482 -14.96 19.21 5.80
CA ASN A 482 -13.77 19.49 6.60
C ASN A 482 -12.84 20.54 5.95
N ILE A 483 -13.13 20.95 4.72
CA ILE A 483 -12.38 21.98 4.01
C ILE A 483 -12.92 23.36 4.39
N ASN A 484 -12.16 24.09 5.22
CA ASN A 484 -12.47 25.46 5.65
C ASN A 484 -12.12 26.54 4.59
N ASP A 485 -11.64 26.13 3.42
CA ASP A 485 -11.33 27.02 2.31
C ASP A 485 -12.59 27.35 1.50
N LYS A 486 -12.94 28.64 1.46
CA LYS A 486 -14.10 29.15 0.69
C LYS A 486 -14.03 28.80 -0.80
N ALA A 487 -12.84 28.59 -1.36
CA ALA A 487 -12.67 28.24 -2.77
C ALA A 487 -13.02 26.77 -3.07
N GLN A 488 -13.19 25.96 -2.02
CA GLN A 488 -13.40 24.52 -2.09
C GLN A 488 -14.58 24.06 -1.23
N SER A 489 -15.28 24.97 -0.54
CA SER A 489 -16.32 24.64 0.44
C SER A 489 -17.70 24.37 -0.17
N SER A 490 -17.80 24.15 -1.48
CA SER A 490 -19.08 24.06 -2.16
C SER A 490 -19.00 23.46 -3.56
N SER A 491 -19.78 22.42 -3.85
CA SER A 491 -19.90 21.90 -5.22
C SER A 491 -20.99 22.61 -6.02
N SER A 492 -20.63 23.18 -7.17
CA SER A 492 -21.59 23.87 -8.05
C SER A 492 -21.35 23.63 -9.55
N ILE A 493 -22.36 23.91 -10.37
CA ILE A 493 -22.26 23.96 -11.83
C ILE A 493 -22.14 25.42 -12.27
N ILE A 494 -21.05 25.77 -12.95
CA ILE A 494 -20.78 27.13 -13.41
C ILE A 494 -20.68 27.14 -14.94
N VAL A 495 -21.52 27.91 -15.60
CA VAL A 495 -21.51 28.11 -17.06
C VAL A 495 -21.25 29.57 -17.38
N ASN A 496 -20.03 29.87 -17.79
CA ASN A 496 -19.53 31.20 -18.15
C ASN A 496 -19.11 31.33 -19.62
N GLY A 497 -19.59 30.44 -20.49
CA GLY A 497 -19.45 30.57 -21.95
C GLY A 497 -20.31 31.71 -22.53
N ASN A 498 -19.93 32.27 -23.69
CA ASN A 498 -20.76 33.24 -24.41
C ASN A 498 -21.54 32.58 -25.55
N ASN A 499 -20.88 31.83 -26.42
CA ASN A 499 -21.45 31.31 -27.67
C ASN A 499 -21.31 29.78 -27.79
N ASN A 500 -22.39 29.10 -28.18
CA ASN A 500 -22.43 27.66 -28.46
C ASN A 500 -21.78 26.78 -27.38
N SER A 501 -22.06 27.12 -26.12
CA SER A 501 -21.47 26.44 -24.97
C SER A 501 -22.52 25.86 -24.04
N PHE A 502 -22.47 24.55 -23.80
CA PHE A 502 -23.52 23.82 -23.11
C PHE A 502 -22.98 22.71 -22.22
N ILE A 503 -23.67 22.45 -21.11
CA ILE A 503 -23.50 21.24 -20.29
C ILE A 503 -24.79 20.44 -20.43
N ASN A 504 -24.68 19.19 -20.86
CA ASN A 504 -25.81 18.28 -21.01
C ASN A 504 -25.65 17.11 -20.04
N ILE A 505 -26.52 17.06 -19.02
CA ILE A 505 -26.61 15.95 -18.06
C ILE A 505 -27.86 15.16 -18.44
N THR A 506 -27.69 13.94 -18.94
CA THR A 506 -28.82 13.15 -19.48
C THR A 506 -29.52 12.29 -18.44
N GLY A 507 -28.84 11.96 -17.35
CA GLY A 507 -29.34 11.23 -16.19
C GLY A 507 -29.64 12.16 -15.02
N SER A 508 -29.02 11.89 -13.86
CA SER A 508 -29.27 12.58 -12.60
C SER A 508 -28.14 13.54 -12.21
N ALA A 509 -28.50 14.63 -11.52
CA ALA A 509 -27.53 15.55 -10.91
C ALA A 509 -27.80 15.70 -9.41
N TYR A 510 -26.82 15.34 -8.59
CA TYR A 510 -26.82 15.53 -7.14
C TYR A 510 -25.71 16.51 -6.77
N LEU A 511 -26.07 17.67 -6.22
CA LEU A 511 -25.11 18.72 -5.87
C LEU A 511 -25.25 19.07 -4.38
N MET A 512 -24.14 19.03 -3.67
CA MET A 512 -24.03 19.41 -2.28
C MET A 512 -23.21 20.70 -2.18
N GLY A 513 -23.86 21.82 -2.51
CA GLY A 513 -23.24 23.13 -2.48
C GLY A 513 -24.12 24.24 -3.04
N THR A 514 -23.60 25.46 -3.02
CA THR A 514 -24.13 26.68 -3.61
C THR A 514 -23.11 27.33 -4.53
N ALA A 515 -23.53 27.88 -5.67
CA ALA A 515 -22.64 28.60 -6.55
C ALA A 515 -22.27 29.98 -5.99
N HIS A 516 -21.11 30.51 -6.37
CA HIS A 516 -20.69 31.88 -6.07
C HIS A 516 -20.57 32.68 -7.37
N ILE A 517 -21.11 33.90 -7.38
CA ILE A 517 -21.00 34.82 -8.53
C ILE A 517 -20.16 36.04 -8.16
N ALA A 518 -19.40 36.53 -9.15
CA ALA A 518 -18.56 37.71 -8.98
C ALA A 518 -19.41 38.99 -9.01
N THR A 519 -19.60 39.64 -7.85
CA THR A 519 -20.17 41.00 -7.75
C THR A 519 -19.21 41.92 -7.00
N ALA A 520 -19.59 43.18 -6.75
CA ALA A 520 -18.78 44.11 -5.93
C ALA A 520 -18.51 43.60 -4.50
N GLY A 521 -19.27 42.59 -4.04
CA GLY A 521 -18.91 41.70 -2.95
C GLY A 521 -19.11 40.23 -3.35
N ASP A 522 -18.46 39.29 -2.65
CA ASP A 522 -18.70 37.86 -2.89
C ASP A 522 -20.17 37.53 -2.62
N TYR A 523 -20.92 37.09 -3.64
CA TYR A 523 -22.32 36.69 -3.49
C TYR A 523 -22.45 35.18 -3.63
N GLN A 524 -22.83 34.53 -2.53
CA GLN A 524 -23.23 33.13 -2.51
C GLN A 524 -24.69 33.04 -2.94
N THR A 525 -24.95 32.27 -3.99
CA THR A 525 -26.31 31.99 -4.43
C THR A 525 -26.99 31.01 -3.46
N ALA A 526 -28.31 30.94 -3.48
CA ALA A 526 -29.05 29.91 -2.74
C ALA A 526 -29.21 28.61 -3.56
N GLU A 527 -28.53 28.51 -4.71
CA GLU A 527 -28.69 27.47 -5.72
C GLU A 527 -27.34 26.84 -6.06
N SER A 528 -27.32 25.59 -6.51
CA SER A 528 -26.07 24.89 -6.87
C SER A 528 -25.60 25.15 -8.31
N GLY A 529 -26.22 26.10 -9.02
CA GLY A 529 -25.89 26.47 -10.38
C GLY A 529 -25.61 27.96 -10.53
N ALA A 530 -24.74 28.33 -11.46
CA ALA A 530 -24.51 29.71 -11.88
C ALA A 530 -24.32 29.80 -13.41
N ILE A 531 -25.23 30.50 -14.09
CA ILE A 531 -25.17 30.71 -15.54
C ILE A 531 -24.99 32.20 -15.83
N LYS A 532 -24.05 32.54 -16.72
CA LYS A 532 -23.80 33.91 -17.15
C LYS A 532 -25.09 34.56 -17.66
N GLY A 533 -25.43 35.73 -17.12
CA GLY A 533 -26.65 36.48 -17.47
C GLY A 533 -27.91 36.11 -16.68
N ASN A 534 -27.98 34.93 -16.05
CA ASN A 534 -29.19 34.48 -15.32
C ASN A 534 -29.46 35.29 -14.03
N TYR A 535 -28.41 35.85 -13.42
CA TYR A 535 -28.52 36.59 -12.15
C TYR A 535 -28.69 38.11 -12.31
N ILE A 536 -28.78 38.62 -13.54
CA ILE A 536 -29.13 40.04 -13.81
C ILE A 536 -30.56 40.34 -13.35
N ALA A 537 -31.47 39.36 -13.41
CA ALA A 537 -32.86 39.50 -12.98
C ALA A 537 -33.02 39.70 -11.46
N TYR A 538 -32.03 39.28 -10.65
CA TYR A 538 -32.09 39.30 -9.19
C TYR A 538 -31.31 40.47 -8.55
N SER A 539 -30.57 41.26 -9.33
CA SER A 539 -29.55 42.18 -8.80
C SER A 539 -29.79 43.67 -9.05
N ILE A 540 -30.90 44.09 -9.70
CA ILE A 540 -31.18 45.52 -9.94
C ILE A 540 -32.68 45.85 -9.74
N PRO A 541 -33.06 46.83 -8.91
CA PRO A 541 -34.43 47.38 -8.95
C PRO A 541 -34.62 48.12 -10.29
N LEU A 542 -35.50 47.60 -11.14
CA LEU A 542 -35.80 48.17 -12.46
C LEU A 542 -36.37 49.59 -12.33
N THR A 543 -35.82 50.55 -13.08
CA THR A 543 -36.44 51.86 -13.27
C THR A 543 -37.62 51.77 -14.24
N ASP A 544 -38.59 52.68 -14.16
CA ASP A 544 -39.84 52.58 -14.92
C ASP A 544 -39.64 52.60 -16.45
N ASP A 545 -38.57 53.24 -16.95
CA ASP A 545 -38.20 53.22 -18.37
C ASP A 545 -37.67 51.85 -18.85
N GLN A 546 -37.10 51.05 -17.94
CA GLN A 546 -36.60 49.70 -18.24
C GLN A 546 -37.73 48.66 -18.31
N LYS A 547 -38.86 48.91 -17.62
CA LYS A 547 -40.05 48.03 -17.68
C LYS A 547 -40.71 48.03 -19.05
N ILE A 548 -40.65 49.16 -19.77
CA ILE A 548 -41.27 49.31 -21.10
C ILE A 548 -40.45 48.57 -22.18
N ASN A 549 -39.12 48.51 -22.04
CA ASN A 549 -38.24 47.83 -23.00
C ASN A 549 -38.17 46.31 -22.79
N MET A 550 -38.42 45.78 -21.59
CA MET A 550 -38.50 44.32 -21.37
C MET A 550 -39.69 43.66 -22.08
N ALA A 551 -40.82 44.36 -22.24
CA ALA A 551 -41.97 43.85 -22.98
C ALA A 551 -41.68 43.62 -24.48
N LEU A 552 -40.61 44.23 -25.03
CA LEU A 552 -40.16 44.06 -26.41
C LEU A 552 -39.07 42.97 -26.56
N LEU A 553 -38.41 42.57 -25.45
CA LEU A 553 -37.36 41.54 -25.44
C LEU A 553 -37.89 40.12 -25.15
N GLU A 554 -39.13 39.97 -24.66
CA GLU A 554 -39.81 38.67 -24.48
C GLU A 554 -40.00 37.89 -25.79
N GLN A 555 -39.76 38.48 -26.97
CA GLN A 555 -39.84 37.76 -28.24
C GLN A 555 -38.57 36.96 -28.63
N ASN A 556 -37.45 37.07 -27.91
CA ASN A 556 -36.19 36.39 -28.27
C ASN A 556 -35.48 35.66 -27.10
N SER A 557 -36.21 35.26 -26.06
CA SER A 557 -35.63 34.52 -24.95
C SER A 557 -35.46 33.02 -25.27
N LEU A 558 -34.25 32.50 -25.03
CA LEU A 558 -33.92 31.07 -25.09
C LEU A 558 -34.82 30.28 -24.12
N TYR A 559 -35.64 29.37 -24.64
CA TYR A 559 -36.51 28.52 -23.83
C TYR A 559 -35.68 27.48 -23.06
N MET A 560 -35.85 27.45 -21.73
CA MET A 560 -35.50 26.30 -20.90
C MET A 560 -36.54 25.20 -21.15
N ILE A 561 -36.16 24.15 -21.87
CA ILE A 561 -36.94 22.91 -21.95
C ILE A 561 -36.34 21.92 -20.95
N ILE A 562 -36.88 21.88 -19.74
CA ILE A 562 -36.68 20.75 -18.82
C ILE A 562 -37.78 19.74 -19.12
N HIS A 563 -37.45 18.64 -19.79
CA HIS A 563 -38.33 17.47 -19.84
C HIS A 563 -38.12 16.65 -18.57
N CYS A 564 -38.95 16.89 -17.55
CA CYS A 564 -39.14 15.93 -16.47
C CYS A 564 -40.26 14.98 -16.88
N SER A 565 -39.89 13.77 -17.31
CA SER A 565 -40.83 12.64 -17.35
C SER A 565 -40.97 12.10 -15.93
N TYR A 566 -42.17 12.20 -15.34
CA TYR A 566 -42.52 11.60 -14.05
C TYR A 566 -42.64 10.08 -14.14
#